data_AF-A0A2N2Y385-F1
#
_entry.id   AF-A0A2N2Y385-F1
#
_cell.length_a   1.000
_cell.length_b   1.000
_cell.length_c   1.000
_cell.angle_alpha   90.00
_cell.angle_beta   90.00
_cell.angle_gamma   90.00
#
_symmetry.space_group_name_H-M   'P 1'
#
loop_
_entity.id
_entity.type
_entity.pdbx_description
1 polymer ?
#
loop_
_entity_poly.entity_id
_entity_poly.type
_entity_poly.pdbx_seq_one_letter_code
_entity_poly.pdbx_strand_id
1 'polypeptide(L)'
;MKTLKTTLRILFVLPFVAFLFSCEKDAPTPTKTRMEGVWIVVEAYDSAGTSIMDKFQNPLIPITAVYLGSDNTILSTAGPMVTYMVYGESKWTQISAIIDQCFNYANLTFNGGEFFVADGVVDRFALEMKLEGIGGTSTLVEILNLFNIQAEWLKEVVYHKFLDVSVSFNENNDRMTWELDGSTWAKYNMKDAQGEYVLWYGWPVTKFSRCKFVLEKKVKTLNDVVDEAYNPTTNKLVIE
;
A
#
# COMPACT_ATOMS: atom_id res chain seq x y z
N MET A 1 -10.33 2.04 97.83
CA MET A 1 -10.31 3.18 96.89
C MET A 1 -9.87 2.64 95.54
N LYS A 2 -10.78 2.59 94.56
CA LYS A 2 -10.56 2.05 93.21
C LYS A 2 -9.81 3.08 92.36
N THR A 3 -8.82 2.65 91.58
CA THR A 3 -8.55 3.22 90.26
C THR A 3 -7.82 2.22 89.38
N LEU A 4 -8.64 1.55 88.58
CA LEU A 4 -8.31 0.81 87.36
C LEU A 4 -7.90 1.84 86.29
N LYS A 5 -6.75 1.67 85.62
CA LYS A 5 -6.47 2.34 84.34
C LYS A 5 -5.87 1.36 83.32
N THR A 6 -6.81 0.75 82.62
CA THR A 6 -6.88 0.28 81.24
C THR A 6 -5.64 0.45 80.35
N THR A 7 -5.24 -0.69 79.81
CA THR A 7 -4.41 -1.00 78.64
C THR A 7 -4.69 -0.12 77.42
N LEU A 8 -3.65 0.38 76.74
CA LEU A 8 -3.74 0.84 75.36
C LEU A 8 -2.56 0.27 74.56
N ARG A 9 -2.77 -0.88 73.91
CA ARG A 9 -1.87 -1.41 72.88
C ARG A 9 -2.13 -0.63 71.61
N ILE A 10 -1.18 0.20 71.19
CA ILE A 10 -1.19 0.88 69.90
C ILE A 10 -0.90 -0.16 68.82
N LEU A 11 -1.94 -0.62 68.14
CA LEU A 11 -1.83 -1.44 66.93
C LEU A 11 -1.55 -0.47 65.76
N PHE A 12 -0.30 -0.43 65.29
CA PHE A 12 0.06 0.27 64.06
C PHE A 12 -0.51 -0.54 62.88
N VAL A 13 -1.70 -0.15 62.41
CA VAL A 13 -2.26 -0.64 61.15
C VAL A 13 -1.59 0.15 60.03
N LEU A 14 -0.61 -0.48 59.37
CA LEU A 14 -0.07 -0.01 58.10
C LEU A 14 -1.22 0.09 57.09
N PRO A 15 -1.44 1.23 56.41
CA PRO A 15 -2.29 1.24 55.24
C PRO A 15 -1.50 0.56 54.11
N PHE A 16 -1.86 -0.68 53.81
CA PHE A 16 -1.44 -1.36 52.59
C PHE A 16 -2.12 -0.65 51.42
N VAL A 17 -1.48 0.39 50.88
CA VAL A 17 -1.89 1.03 49.63
C VAL A 17 -1.55 0.04 48.52
N ALA A 18 -2.49 -0.88 48.24
CA ALA A 18 -2.50 -1.65 47.02
C ALA A 18 -2.79 -0.68 45.88
N PHE A 19 -1.75 -0.07 45.31
CA PHE A 19 -1.82 0.44 43.94
C PHE A 19 -2.05 -0.76 43.04
N LEU A 20 -3.33 -1.06 42.79
CA LEU A 20 -3.72 -1.82 41.62
C LEU A 20 -3.22 -1.02 40.42
N PHE A 21 -2.06 -1.39 39.91
CA PHE A 21 -1.73 -1.11 38.52
C PHE A 21 -2.81 -1.81 37.70
N SER A 22 -3.89 -1.07 37.41
CA SER A 22 -4.77 -1.39 36.30
C SER A 22 -3.87 -1.34 35.07
N CYS A 23 -3.41 -2.50 34.64
CA CYS A 23 -2.85 -2.69 33.33
C CYS A 23 -4.03 -2.47 32.37
N GLU A 24 -4.32 -1.20 32.06
CA GLU A 24 -5.19 -0.86 30.95
C GLU A 24 -4.55 -1.50 29.73
N LYS A 25 -5.24 -2.48 29.16
CA LYS A 25 -4.81 -3.13 27.93
C LYS A 25 -4.79 -2.02 26.88
N ASP A 26 -3.61 -1.68 26.37
CA ASP A 26 -3.45 -0.62 25.39
C ASP A 26 -4.51 -0.77 24.29
N ALA A 27 -5.20 0.34 23.97
CA ALA A 27 -6.15 0.35 22.88
C ALA A 27 -5.44 -0.14 21.61
N PRO A 28 -6.09 -1.01 20.81
CA PRO A 28 -5.44 -1.56 19.63
C PRO A 28 -5.07 -0.43 18.66
N THR A 29 -3.86 -0.49 18.13
CA THR A 29 -3.36 0.53 17.19
C THR A 29 -4.28 0.63 15.97
N PRO A 30 -4.73 1.84 15.59
CA PRO A 30 -5.58 2.03 14.41
C PRO A 30 -4.96 1.45 13.14
N THR A 31 -5.82 1.00 12.22
CA THR A 31 -5.40 0.35 10.98
C THR A 31 -4.55 1.28 10.13
N LYS A 32 -4.97 2.54 10.00
CA LYS A 32 -4.22 3.56 9.26
C LYS A 32 -2.77 3.69 9.76
N THR A 33 -2.58 3.83 11.08
CA THR A 33 -1.25 3.91 11.70
C THR A 33 -0.41 2.66 11.46
N ARG A 34 -1.02 1.47 11.41
CA ARG A 34 -0.30 0.23 11.10
C ARG A 34 0.15 0.18 9.63
N MET A 35 -0.64 0.75 8.71
CA MET A 35 -0.33 0.83 7.27
C MET A 35 0.78 1.84 6.96
N GLU A 36 1.01 2.86 7.79
CA GLU A 36 2.00 3.90 7.49
C GLU A 36 3.43 3.35 7.35
N GLY A 37 4.17 3.85 6.36
CA GLY A 37 5.57 3.53 6.10
C GLY A 37 5.86 3.05 4.68
N VAL A 38 7.06 2.49 4.47
CA VAL A 38 7.51 1.92 3.20
C VAL A 38 7.33 0.41 3.22
N TRP A 39 6.76 -0.12 2.14
CA TRP A 39 6.40 -1.51 1.98
C TRP A 39 6.89 -2.03 0.63
N ILE A 40 7.38 -3.27 0.59
CA ILE A 40 7.74 -3.96 -0.65
C ILE A 40 6.77 -5.11 -0.87
N VAL A 41 6.22 -5.25 -2.07
CA VAL A 41 5.46 -6.44 -2.45
C VAL A 41 6.46 -7.60 -2.60
N VAL A 42 6.27 -8.64 -1.78
CA VAL A 42 7.14 -9.83 -1.73
C VAL A 42 6.45 -11.08 -2.25
N GLU A 43 5.13 -11.11 -2.24
CA GLU A 43 4.34 -12.18 -2.84
C GLU A 43 3.08 -11.59 -3.50
N ALA A 44 2.65 -12.20 -4.61
CA ALA A 44 1.45 -11.80 -5.31
C ALA A 44 0.79 -13.02 -5.96
N TYR A 45 -0.51 -13.16 -5.78
CA TYR A 45 -1.29 -14.30 -6.24
C TYR A 45 -2.55 -13.85 -6.97
N ASP A 46 -2.93 -14.57 -8.03
CA ASP A 46 -4.25 -14.42 -8.66
C ASP A 46 -5.35 -15.11 -7.85
N SER A 47 -6.60 -15.00 -8.35
CA SER A 47 -7.77 -15.64 -7.74
C SER A 47 -7.71 -17.17 -7.63
N ALA A 48 -6.87 -17.83 -8.43
CA ALA A 48 -6.64 -19.27 -8.39
C ALA A 48 -5.48 -19.66 -7.44
N GLY A 49 -4.82 -18.67 -6.83
CA GLY A 49 -3.64 -18.88 -5.98
C GLY A 49 -2.35 -19.07 -6.76
N THR A 50 -2.33 -18.80 -8.07
CA THR A 50 -1.12 -18.85 -8.89
C THR A 50 -0.29 -17.60 -8.63
N SER A 51 1.03 -17.76 -8.44
CA SER A 51 1.93 -16.61 -8.32
C SER A 51 1.92 -15.78 -9.60
N ILE A 52 1.82 -14.45 -9.45
CA ILE A 52 1.84 -13.46 -10.54
C ILE A 52 2.98 -12.44 -10.40
N MET A 53 3.94 -12.69 -9.50
CA MET A 53 5.08 -11.79 -9.28
C MET A 53 5.89 -11.56 -10.56
N ASP A 54 6.08 -12.60 -11.36
CA ASP A 54 6.82 -12.57 -12.63
C ASP A 54 6.16 -11.68 -13.71
N LYS A 55 4.89 -11.30 -13.50
CA LYS A 55 4.16 -10.48 -14.47
C LYS A 55 4.60 -9.04 -14.42
N PHE A 56 4.81 -8.49 -13.23
CA PHE A 56 5.06 -7.06 -13.04
C PHE A 56 6.40 -6.75 -12.37
N GLN A 57 7.11 -7.75 -11.84
CA GLN A 57 8.50 -7.63 -11.42
C GLN A 57 9.40 -8.51 -12.29
N ASN A 58 10.41 -7.89 -12.90
CA ASN A 58 11.35 -8.51 -13.82
C ASN A 58 12.70 -7.76 -13.75
N PRO A 59 13.76 -8.17 -14.47
CA PRO A 59 15.06 -7.50 -14.39
C PRO A 59 15.06 -5.99 -14.69
N LEU A 60 14.05 -5.47 -15.40
CA LEU A 60 13.89 -4.04 -15.72
C LEU A 60 13.02 -3.30 -14.66
N ILE A 61 12.17 -4.02 -13.95
CA ILE A 61 11.38 -3.54 -12.81
C ILE A 61 11.67 -4.47 -11.62
N PRO A 62 12.83 -4.31 -10.97
CA PRO A 62 13.27 -5.25 -9.94
C PRO A 62 12.38 -5.20 -8.69
N ILE A 63 11.65 -4.10 -8.49
CA ILE A 63 10.92 -3.84 -7.25
C ILE A 63 9.56 -3.19 -7.45
N THR A 64 8.56 -3.69 -6.69
CA THR A 64 7.30 -2.99 -6.43
C THR A 64 7.28 -2.54 -4.98
N ALA A 65 7.48 -1.24 -4.77
CA ALA A 65 7.48 -0.60 -3.45
C ALA A 65 6.36 0.45 -3.36
N VAL A 66 5.81 0.61 -2.17
CA VAL A 66 4.74 1.54 -1.85
C VAL A 66 5.08 2.26 -0.55
N TYR A 67 5.08 3.60 -0.58
CA TYR A 67 5.05 4.44 0.60
C TYR A 67 3.62 4.86 0.90
N LEU A 68 3.20 4.70 2.16
CA LEU A 68 1.89 5.08 2.68
C LEU A 68 2.08 6.16 3.75
N GLY A 69 1.68 7.38 3.42
CA GLY A 69 1.78 8.55 4.28
C GLY A 69 0.62 8.68 5.27
N SER A 70 0.87 9.34 6.40
CA SER A 70 -0.18 9.66 7.39
C SER A 70 -1.26 10.62 6.86
N ASP A 71 -0.95 11.34 5.78
CA ASP A 71 -1.81 12.28 5.06
C ASP A 71 -2.64 11.63 3.93
N ASN A 72 -2.71 10.30 3.89
CA ASN A 72 -3.32 9.48 2.82
C ASN A 72 -2.49 9.39 1.53
N THR A 73 -1.32 10.02 1.44
CA THR A 73 -0.52 9.99 0.22
C THR A 73 0.02 8.58 -0.06
N ILE A 74 -0.02 8.19 -1.34
CA ILE A 74 0.74 7.06 -1.88
C ILE A 74 1.82 7.57 -2.82
N LEU A 75 3.05 7.08 -2.65
CA LEU A 75 4.10 7.13 -3.66
C LEU A 75 4.57 5.70 -3.93
N SER A 76 4.72 5.31 -5.20
CA SER A 76 5.01 3.89 -5.50
C SER A 76 5.71 3.65 -6.82
N THR A 77 6.28 2.45 -6.94
CA THR A 77 6.68 1.83 -8.21
C THR A 77 5.65 0.80 -8.69
N ALA A 78 4.40 0.91 -8.24
CA ALA A 78 3.35 -0.09 -8.47
C ALA A 78 2.59 0.07 -9.80
N GLY A 79 3.00 0.99 -10.68
CA GLY A 79 2.39 1.19 -12.00
C GLY A 79 2.26 -0.11 -12.82
N PRO A 80 3.33 -0.90 -12.98
CA PRO A 80 3.28 -2.20 -13.64
C PRO A 80 2.31 -3.19 -12.98
N MET A 81 2.31 -3.28 -11.65
CA MET A 81 1.41 -4.15 -10.88
C MET A 81 -0.06 -3.78 -11.12
N VAL A 82 -0.38 -2.48 -11.04
CA VAL A 82 -1.75 -1.98 -11.27
C VAL A 82 -2.15 -2.18 -12.73
N THR A 83 -1.24 -1.95 -13.68
CA THR A 83 -1.51 -2.15 -15.10
C THR A 83 -1.83 -3.62 -15.39
N TYR A 84 -1.07 -4.57 -14.84
CA TYR A 84 -1.37 -5.99 -14.96
C TYR A 84 -2.72 -6.33 -14.32
N MET A 85 -2.95 -5.86 -13.10
CA MET A 85 -4.17 -6.12 -12.35
C MET A 85 -5.43 -5.64 -13.10
N VAL A 86 -5.38 -4.49 -13.77
CA VAL A 86 -6.53 -3.92 -14.48
C VAL A 86 -6.68 -4.45 -15.90
N TYR A 87 -5.58 -4.70 -16.63
CA TYR A 87 -5.61 -4.92 -18.08
C TYR A 87 -4.97 -6.23 -18.58
N GLY A 88 -4.40 -7.07 -17.71
CA GLY A 88 -3.45 -8.15 -18.05
C GLY A 88 -3.94 -9.36 -18.86
N GLU A 89 -5.16 -9.40 -19.38
CA GLU A 89 -5.76 -10.64 -19.92
C GLU A 89 -5.18 -11.14 -21.27
N SER A 90 -4.82 -10.30 -22.24
CA SER A 90 -4.39 -10.79 -23.57
C SER A 90 -3.22 -10.07 -24.23
N LYS A 91 -2.87 -8.88 -23.73
CA LYS A 91 -1.82 -8.04 -24.32
C LYS A 91 -0.67 -7.75 -23.39
N TRP A 92 -0.68 -8.37 -22.21
CA TRP A 92 0.36 -8.18 -21.21
C TRP A 92 1.76 -8.47 -21.76
N THR A 93 1.93 -9.51 -22.58
CA THR A 93 3.24 -9.83 -23.18
C THR A 93 3.82 -8.68 -24.01
N GLN A 94 2.98 -7.95 -24.76
CA GLN A 94 3.42 -6.80 -25.56
C GLN A 94 3.79 -5.63 -24.65
N ILE A 95 3.01 -5.41 -23.61
CA ILE A 95 3.23 -4.36 -22.61
C ILE A 95 4.49 -4.63 -21.80
N SER A 96 4.65 -5.84 -21.28
CA SER A 96 5.81 -6.24 -20.47
C SER A 96 7.14 -6.09 -21.22
N ALA A 97 7.10 -6.08 -22.55
CA ALA A 97 8.29 -5.86 -23.38
C ALA A 97 8.71 -4.38 -23.47
N ILE A 98 7.82 -3.44 -23.15
CA ILE A 98 8.07 -1.98 -23.18
C ILE A 98 7.77 -1.30 -21.84
N ILE A 99 7.52 -2.09 -20.80
CA ILE A 99 6.98 -1.62 -19.52
C ILE A 99 7.98 -0.69 -18.80
N ASP A 100 9.27 -0.89 -19.00
CA ASP A 100 10.36 -0.04 -18.48
C ASP A 100 10.45 1.32 -19.18
N GLN A 101 10.04 1.37 -20.45
CA GLN A 101 9.88 2.62 -21.22
C GLN A 101 8.62 3.37 -20.78
N CYS A 102 7.58 2.64 -20.39
CA CYS A 102 6.33 3.19 -19.84
C CYS A 102 6.48 3.66 -18.39
N PHE A 103 7.32 2.98 -17.60
CA PHE A 103 7.54 3.20 -16.18
C PHE A 103 9.04 3.14 -15.85
N ASN A 104 9.68 4.31 -15.75
CA ASN A 104 11.10 4.45 -15.45
C ASN A 104 11.31 4.96 -14.02
N TYR A 105 11.43 4.01 -13.08
CA TYR A 105 11.67 4.30 -11.67
C TYR A 105 13.15 4.44 -11.30
N ALA A 106 14.08 4.16 -12.22
CA ALA A 106 15.51 4.36 -11.99
C ALA A 106 15.86 5.86 -11.80
N ASN A 107 14.99 6.76 -12.26
CA ASN A 107 15.09 8.20 -12.03
C ASN A 107 14.26 8.70 -10.85
N LEU A 108 13.80 7.80 -9.96
CA LEU A 108 13.00 8.11 -8.76
C LEU A 108 11.70 8.89 -9.05
N THR A 109 11.13 8.69 -10.24
CA THR A 109 9.84 9.28 -10.63
C THR A 109 8.73 8.31 -10.26
N PHE A 110 8.05 8.54 -9.13
CA PHE A 110 7.05 7.62 -8.58
C PHE A 110 5.63 7.96 -9.01
N ASN A 111 4.82 6.91 -9.22
CA ASN A 111 3.39 7.07 -9.42
C ASN A 111 2.73 7.43 -8.08
N GLY A 112 1.93 8.49 -8.12
CA GLY A 112 1.15 8.95 -6.97
C GLY A 112 -0.17 8.19 -6.78
N GLY A 113 -0.81 8.42 -5.65
CA GLY A 113 -2.13 7.89 -5.33
C GLY A 113 -2.59 8.34 -3.95
N GLU A 114 -3.72 7.81 -3.51
CA GLU A 114 -4.26 8.03 -2.18
C GLU A 114 -4.83 6.74 -1.60
N PHE A 115 -4.80 6.60 -0.27
CA PHE A 115 -5.52 5.53 0.43
C PHE A 115 -6.40 6.11 1.55
N PHE A 116 -7.58 5.51 1.75
CA PHE A 116 -8.55 5.98 2.74
C PHE A 116 -8.94 4.84 3.66
N VAL A 117 -8.73 5.04 4.95
CA VAL A 117 -9.02 4.07 6.01
C VAL A 117 -9.95 4.76 7.01
N ALA A 118 -11.02 4.08 7.41
CA ALA A 118 -11.90 4.59 8.46
C ALA A 118 -11.19 4.59 9.83
N ASP A 119 -11.71 5.38 10.76
CA ASP A 119 -11.15 5.47 12.11
C ASP A 119 -11.19 4.13 12.86
N GLY A 120 -10.14 3.89 13.65
CA GLY A 120 -10.04 2.70 14.50
C GLY A 120 -9.44 1.48 13.79
N VAL A 121 -9.89 0.29 14.21
CA VAL A 121 -9.41 -0.99 13.67
C VAL A 121 -10.44 -1.53 12.69
N VAL A 122 -10.09 -1.53 11.41
CA VAL A 122 -10.92 -1.98 10.29
C VAL A 122 -10.11 -2.94 9.43
N ASP A 123 -10.80 -3.79 8.70
CA ASP A 123 -10.23 -4.80 7.81
C ASP A 123 -10.38 -4.41 6.32
N ARG A 124 -10.87 -3.20 6.05
CA ARG A 124 -11.16 -2.71 4.71
C ARG A 124 -10.69 -1.27 4.52
N PHE A 125 -10.22 -0.96 3.33
CA PHE A 125 -9.82 0.39 2.94
C PHE A 125 -10.09 0.65 1.46
N ALA A 126 -9.99 1.92 1.06
CA ALA A 126 -10.01 2.33 -0.33
C ALA A 126 -8.59 2.64 -0.82
N LEU A 127 -8.25 2.16 -2.01
CA LEU A 127 -6.97 2.35 -2.66
C LEU A 127 -7.19 3.10 -3.98
N GLU A 128 -6.55 4.25 -4.18
CA GLU A 128 -6.57 5.01 -5.43
C GLU A 128 -5.14 5.11 -5.98
N MET A 129 -4.91 4.56 -7.17
CA MET A 129 -3.61 4.57 -7.84
C MET A 129 -3.71 5.36 -9.14
N LYS A 130 -2.69 6.16 -9.45
CA LYS A 130 -2.61 6.88 -10.73
C LYS A 130 -1.89 6.05 -11.77
N LEU A 131 -2.54 5.89 -12.92
CA LEU A 131 -1.89 5.50 -14.15
C LEU A 131 -1.61 6.74 -14.97
N GLU A 132 -0.34 7.08 -15.07
CA GLU A 132 0.19 8.20 -15.84
C GLU A 132 1.32 7.67 -16.73
N GLY A 133 1.41 8.19 -17.95
CA GLY A 133 2.53 7.89 -18.85
C GLY A 133 3.72 8.79 -18.55
N ILE A 134 4.89 8.41 -19.06
CA ILE A 134 6.12 9.22 -18.97
C ILE A 134 6.25 10.05 -20.24
N GLY A 135 6.05 11.36 -20.09
CA GLY A 135 6.23 12.33 -21.17
C GLY A 135 7.60 12.16 -21.87
N GLY A 136 7.58 12.08 -23.21
CA GLY A 136 8.77 11.94 -24.04
C GLY A 136 9.21 10.50 -24.34
N THR A 137 8.79 9.50 -23.55
CA THR A 137 9.11 8.07 -23.82
C THR A 137 7.86 7.26 -24.17
N SER A 138 6.79 7.38 -23.37
CA SER A 138 5.50 6.75 -23.66
C SER A 138 4.36 7.50 -22.98
N THR A 139 3.39 7.98 -23.75
CA THR A 139 2.20 8.69 -23.24
C THR A 139 1.18 7.70 -22.67
N LEU A 140 0.29 8.17 -21.79
CA LEU A 140 -0.83 7.36 -21.30
C LEU A 140 -1.71 6.83 -22.45
N VAL A 141 -1.88 7.62 -23.51
CA VAL A 141 -2.62 7.23 -24.71
C VAL A 141 -1.97 6.04 -25.40
N GLU A 142 -0.64 6.02 -25.52
CA GLU A 142 0.10 4.89 -26.09
C GLU A 142 -0.06 3.63 -25.24
N ILE A 143 0.06 3.75 -23.91
CA ILE A 143 -0.16 2.64 -22.97
C ILE A 143 -1.58 2.06 -23.15
N LEU A 144 -2.60 2.92 -23.23
CA LEU A 144 -3.99 2.49 -23.36
C LEU A 144 -4.31 1.91 -24.75
N ASN A 145 -3.74 2.48 -25.80
CA ASN A 145 -3.88 1.97 -27.18
C ASN A 145 -3.31 0.56 -27.30
N LEU A 146 -2.25 0.24 -26.57
CA LEU A 146 -1.74 -1.12 -26.51
C LEU A 146 -2.82 -2.07 -25.96
N PHE A 147 -3.69 -1.66 -25.04
CA PHE A 147 -4.84 -2.44 -24.59
C PHE A 147 -6.09 -2.37 -25.49
N ASN A 148 -5.99 -1.79 -26.69
CA ASN A 148 -7.12 -1.45 -27.57
C ASN A 148 -8.14 -0.50 -26.92
N ILE A 149 -7.69 0.37 -26.01
CA ILE A 149 -8.52 1.38 -25.38
C ILE A 149 -8.27 2.70 -26.10
N GLN A 150 -9.26 3.17 -26.85
CA GLN A 150 -9.23 4.48 -27.50
C GLN A 150 -9.27 5.59 -26.45
N ALA A 151 -8.13 6.25 -26.28
CA ALA A 151 -7.90 7.22 -25.22
C ALA A 151 -7.42 8.58 -25.75
N GLU A 152 -7.66 8.89 -27.02
CA GLU A 152 -7.18 10.13 -27.67
C GLU A 152 -7.77 11.41 -27.04
N TRP A 153 -8.89 11.27 -26.35
CA TRP A 153 -9.59 12.32 -25.60
C TRP A 153 -9.22 12.35 -24.11
N LEU A 154 -8.43 11.38 -23.66
CA LEU A 154 -8.04 11.22 -22.27
C LEU A 154 -6.94 12.22 -21.91
N LYS A 155 -7.06 12.80 -20.71
CA LYS A 155 -5.99 13.59 -20.11
C LYS A 155 -4.86 12.70 -19.59
N GLU A 156 -3.76 13.32 -19.16
CA GLU A 156 -2.49 12.69 -18.78
C GLU A 156 -2.58 11.59 -17.69
N VAL A 157 -3.70 11.47 -16.96
CA VAL A 157 -3.85 10.54 -15.83
C VAL A 157 -5.24 9.88 -15.79
N VAL A 158 -5.29 8.55 -15.61
CA VAL A 158 -6.46 7.83 -15.08
C VAL A 158 -6.23 7.49 -13.61
N TYR A 159 -7.25 7.69 -12.79
CA TYR A 159 -7.28 7.32 -11.39
C TYR A 159 -8.02 5.99 -11.26
N HIS A 160 -7.33 4.97 -10.77
CA HIS A 160 -7.88 3.64 -10.51
C HIS A 160 -8.18 3.50 -9.03
N LYS A 161 -9.46 3.58 -8.69
CA LYS A 161 -9.93 3.46 -7.32
C LYS A 161 -10.53 2.09 -7.08
N PHE A 162 -9.97 1.35 -6.14
CA PHE A 162 -10.46 0.08 -5.62
C PHE A 162 -11.04 0.31 -4.23
N LEU A 163 -12.30 -0.05 -4.05
CA LEU A 163 -13.08 0.16 -2.84
C LEU A 163 -13.31 -1.18 -2.16
N ASP A 164 -13.31 -1.18 -0.83
CA ASP A 164 -13.43 -2.38 0.00
C ASP A 164 -12.31 -3.42 -0.23
N VAL A 165 -11.08 -2.93 -0.40
CA VAL A 165 -9.88 -3.78 -0.43
C VAL A 165 -9.63 -4.32 0.98
N SER A 166 -9.51 -5.64 1.11
CA SER A 166 -9.19 -6.28 2.38
C SER A 166 -7.78 -5.93 2.82
N VAL A 167 -7.58 -5.63 4.10
CA VAL A 167 -6.26 -5.44 4.71
C VAL A 167 -6.14 -6.27 5.98
N SER A 168 -5.04 -7.00 6.08
CA SER A 168 -4.68 -7.74 7.30
C SER A 168 -3.19 -7.63 7.55
N PHE A 169 -2.79 -7.94 8.78
CA PHE A 169 -1.39 -7.89 9.20
C PHE A 169 -1.04 -9.15 9.97
N ASN A 170 0.24 -9.50 9.96
CA ASN A 170 0.74 -10.49 10.91
C ASN A 170 0.89 -9.91 12.32
N GLU A 171 1.27 -10.77 13.27
CA GLU A 171 1.37 -10.41 14.69
C GLU A 171 2.33 -9.23 14.97
N ASN A 172 3.43 -9.15 14.21
CA ASN A 172 4.47 -8.13 14.41
C ASN A 172 4.25 -6.84 13.61
N ASN A 173 3.20 -6.77 12.78
CA ASN A 173 2.95 -5.66 11.84
C ASN A 173 4.09 -5.38 10.86
N ASP A 174 4.97 -6.35 10.62
CA ASP A 174 6.03 -6.26 9.60
C ASP A 174 5.58 -6.86 8.25
N ARG A 175 4.44 -7.56 8.23
CA ARG A 175 3.77 -8.01 7.01
C ARG A 175 2.33 -7.51 6.96
N MET A 176 1.95 -6.99 5.80
CA MET A 176 0.62 -6.54 5.47
C MET A 176 0.13 -7.31 4.25
N THR A 177 -1.12 -7.76 4.24
CA THR A 177 -1.73 -8.42 3.09
C THR A 177 -2.88 -7.57 2.58
N TRP A 178 -2.85 -7.27 1.29
CA TRP A 178 -3.97 -6.68 0.56
C TRP A 178 -4.67 -7.74 -0.25
N GLU A 179 -6.00 -7.78 -0.21
CA GLU A 179 -6.78 -8.69 -1.04
C GLU A 179 -7.91 -7.94 -1.75
N LEU A 180 -7.87 -7.99 -3.07
CA LEU A 180 -8.96 -7.56 -3.93
C LEU A 180 -9.88 -8.76 -4.14
N ASP A 181 -10.74 -9.01 -3.15
CA ASP A 181 -11.62 -10.17 -3.10
C ASP A 181 -12.98 -9.90 -3.76
N GLY A 182 -13.96 -10.80 -3.60
CA GLY A 182 -15.29 -10.66 -4.19
C GLY A 182 -16.09 -9.42 -3.72
N SER A 183 -15.70 -8.80 -2.60
CA SER A 183 -16.35 -7.59 -2.08
C SER A 183 -15.76 -6.32 -2.69
N THR A 184 -14.54 -6.38 -3.22
CA THR A 184 -13.88 -5.22 -3.82
C THR A 184 -14.61 -4.79 -5.10
N TRP A 185 -14.67 -3.48 -5.36
CA TRP A 185 -15.21 -2.94 -6.61
C TRP A 185 -14.42 -1.72 -7.03
N ALA A 186 -14.48 -1.37 -8.32
CA ALA A 186 -13.66 -0.29 -8.86
C ALA A 186 -14.47 0.92 -9.32
N LYS A 187 -13.82 2.08 -9.31
CA LYS A 187 -14.16 3.25 -10.11
C LYS A 187 -12.92 3.68 -10.87
N TYR A 188 -13.13 4.07 -12.12
CA TYR A 188 -12.07 4.70 -12.89
C TYR A 188 -12.48 6.13 -13.21
N ASN A 189 -11.58 7.06 -12.93
CA ASN A 189 -11.85 8.48 -13.05
C ASN A 189 -10.75 9.17 -13.84
N MET A 190 -11.12 10.29 -14.46
CA MET A 190 -10.19 11.30 -14.95
C MET A 190 -10.55 12.63 -14.29
N LYS A 191 -9.75 13.66 -14.52
CA LYS A 191 -10.09 15.03 -14.12
C LYS A 191 -10.54 15.86 -15.31
N ASP A 192 -11.57 16.68 -15.13
CA ASP A 192 -12.00 17.65 -16.14
C ASP A 192 -11.06 18.87 -16.19
N ALA A 193 -11.42 19.94 -16.91
CA ALA A 193 -10.57 21.14 -17.05
C ALA A 193 -10.49 21.98 -15.78
N GLN A 194 -11.38 21.73 -14.82
CA GLN A 194 -11.48 22.41 -13.54
C GLN A 194 -10.78 21.61 -12.43
N GLY A 195 -10.35 20.39 -12.73
CA GLY A 195 -9.68 19.49 -11.79
C GLY A 195 -10.64 18.56 -11.05
N GLU A 196 -11.92 18.57 -11.42
CA GLU A 196 -12.96 17.76 -10.78
C GLU A 196 -12.94 16.32 -11.30
N TYR A 197 -13.21 15.36 -10.41
CA TYR A 197 -13.28 13.96 -10.77
C TYR A 197 -14.52 13.67 -11.62
N VAL A 198 -14.31 13.11 -12.80
CA VAL A 198 -15.36 12.59 -13.68
C VAL A 198 -15.13 11.12 -13.97
N LEU A 199 -16.20 10.34 -14.14
CA LEU A 199 -16.08 8.92 -14.45
C LEU A 199 -15.47 8.73 -15.84
N TRP A 200 -14.47 7.85 -15.90
CA TRP A 200 -13.86 7.42 -17.16
C TRP A 200 -14.50 6.11 -17.61
N TYR A 201 -15.11 6.12 -18.80
CA TYR A 201 -15.82 4.97 -19.35
C TYR A 201 -15.00 4.16 -20.37
N GLY A 202 -13.71 4.45 -20.53
CA GLY A 202 -12.84 3.74 -21.48
C GLY A 202 -12.51 2.30 -21.07
N TRP A 203 -12.74 1.93 -19.80
CA TRP A 203 -12.58 0.57 -19.31
C TRP A 203 -13.72 0.17 -18.37
N PRO A 204 -14.29 -1.05 -18.48
CA PRO A 204 -15.37 -1.46 -17.58
C PRO A 204 -14.89 -1.60 -16.14
N VAL A 205 -15.60 -1.00 -15.18
CA VAL A 205 -15.26 -1.08 -13.74
C VAL A 205 -15.32 -2.48 -13.13
N THR A 206 -15.91 -3.44 -13.86
CA THR A 206 -15.93 -4.85 -13.49
C THR A 206 -14.72 -5.63 -14.02
N LYS A 207 -13.89 -5.01 -14.88
CA LYS A 207 -12.71 -5.62 -15.47
C LYS A 207 -11.45 -5.24 -14.69
N PHE A 208 -11.22 -5.98 -13.62
CA PHE A 208 -9.93 -6.08 -12.95
C PHE A 208 -9.79 -7.46 -12.32
N SER A 209 -8.55 -7.89 -12.12
CA SER A 209 -8.23 -9.17 -11.54
C SER A 209 -8.43 -9.14 -10.03
N ARG A 210 -9.03 -10.21 -9.50
CA ARG A 210 -8.99 -10.51 -8.07
C ARG A 210 -7.62 -11.07 -7.73
N CYS A 211 -6.99 -10.53 -6.71
CA CYS A 211 -5.61 -10.84 -6.38
C CYS A 211 -5.30 -10.59 -4.90
N LYS A 212 -4.23 -11.23 -4.45
CA LYS A 212 -3.67 -11.07 -3.10
C LYS A 212 -2.23 -10.59 -3.22
N PHE A 213 -1.89 -9.52 -2.51
CA PHE A 213 -0.53 -9.00 -2.40
C PHE A 213 -0.06 -9.09 -0.96
N VAL A 214 1.11 -9.66 -0.74
CA VAL A 214 1.79 -9.67 0.56
C VAL A 214 2.91 -8.67 0.51
N LEU A 215 2.90 -7.73 1.45
CA LEU A 215 3.84 -6.64 1.56
C LEU A 215 4.68 -6.78 2.83
N GLU A 216 5.96 -6.47 2.73
CA GLU A 216 6.91 -6.48 3.85
C GLU A 216 7.38 -5.06 4.17
N LYS A 217 7.32 -4.68 5.44
CA LYS A 217 7.67 -3.34 5.93
C LYS A 217 9.18 -3.12 5.86
N LYS A 218 9.60 -1.93 5.46
CA LYS A 218 11.01 -1.51 5.46
C LYS A 218 11.22 -0.27 6.32
N VAL A 219 12.32 -0.28 7.06
CA VAL A 219 12.83 0.86 7.84
C VAL A 219 13.82 1.64 6.98
N LYS A 220 13.35 2.14 5.84
CA LYS A 220 14.11 2.89 4.83
C LYS A 220 13.19 3.87 4.12
N THR A 221 13.75 4.85 3.41
CA THR A 221 12.93 5.70 2.52
C THR A 221 12.56 4.93 1.25
N LEU A 222 11.54 5.41 0.53
CA LEU A 222 11.17 4.83 -0.76
C LEU A 222 12.34 4.91 -1.76
N ASN A 223 13.07 6.02 -1.76
CA ASN A 223 14.23 6.22 -2.62
C ASN A 223 15.32 5.19 -2.33
N ASP A 224 15.71 5.01 -1.06
CA ASP A 224 16.76 4.05 -0.69
C ASP A 224 16.42 2.63 -1.18
N VAL A 225 15.15 2.22 -0.99
CA VAL A 225 14.67 0.90 -1.39
C VAL A 225 14.72 0.70 -2.91
N VAL A 226 14.39 1.74 -3.67
CA VAL A 226 14.37 1.71 -5.14
C VAL A 226 15.79 1.79 -5.69
N ASP A 227 16.61 2.70 -5.17
CA ASP A 227 18.01 2.87 -5.56
C ASP A 227 18.81 1.58 -5.33
N GLU A 228 18.62 0.90 -4.19
CA GLU A 228 19.28 -0.38 -3.91
C GLU A 228 18.86 -1.49 -4.89
N ALA A 229 17.61 -1.48 -5.35
CA ALA A 229 17.09 -2.48 -6.27
C ALA A 229 17.61 -2.28 -7.71
N TYR A 230 17.72 -1.02 -8.16
CA TYR A 230 18.22 -0.68 -9.50
C TYR A 230 19.74 -0.58 -9.59
N ASN A 231 20.39 -0.20 -8.50
CA ASN A 231 21.84 -0.06 -8.39
C ASN A 231 22.40 -0.96 -7.27
N PRO A 232 22.26 -2.29 -7.38
CA PRO A 232 22.77 -3.22 -6.38
C PRO A 232 24.30 -3.18 -6.41
N THR A 233 24.92 -2.23 -5.71
CA THR A 233 26.37 -2.18 -5.61
C THR A 233 26.82 -3.23 -4.60
N THR A 234 27.55 -4.23 -5.11
CA THR A 234 28.36 -5.20 -4.36
C THR A 234 28.97 -4.54 -3.14
N ASN A 235 28.70 -5.08 -1.94
CA ASN A 235 29.29 -4.72 -0.65
C ASN A 235 30.26 -3.53 -0.71
N LYS A 236 29.83 -2.36 -0.20
CA LYS A 236 30.79 -1.35 0.25
C LYS A 236 31.69 -2.03 1.28
N LEU A 237 32.82 -2.58 0.82
CA LEU A 237 33.95 -2.91 1.67
C LEU A 237 34.35 -1.59 2.30
N VAL A 238 33.88 -1.39 3.52
CA VAL A 238 34.46 -0.43 4.46
C VAL A 238 35.87 -0.95 4.67
N ILE A 239 36.83 -0.34 3.98
CA ILE A 239 38.24 -0.47 4.33
C ILE A 239 38.36 0.34 5.63
N GLU A 240 38.63 -0.38 6.72
CA GLU A 240 38.99 0.17 8.04
C GLU A 240 40.22 1.10 7.96
#